data_AF-A0A258IJ57-F1
#
_entry.id   AF-A0A258IJ57-F1
#
_cell.length_a   1.000
_cell.length_b   1.000
_cell.length_c   1.000
_cell.angle_alpha   90.00
_cell.angle_beta   90.00
_cell.angle_gamma   90.00
#
_symmetry.space_group_name_H-M   'P 1'
#
loop_
_entity.id
_entity.type
_entity.pdbx_description
1 polymer ?
#
loop_
_entity_poly.entity_id
_entity_poly.type
_entity_poly.pdbx_seq_one_letter_code
_entity_poly.pdbx_strand_id
1 'polypeptide(L)'
;YGWRGAEVDNILRFESDFPGATVIRLERNYRSTGHILAAASHVIAFNQGRLGKTLFSEGEMGEKVAVTGSWDSGEEARAIGDEIETLQRAGHPLSQIAILVRASFQMREFEDRFVTLGTPYRVIGGPRFYERAEIRDALAYLRCVLSPADDLAFERIVNVPKRGIGDATLKQIHDVARAAGVPLQEATRALTESEELKPKVRATLRGLLEAFERWRRQSGEMPHTELAEIVLDESGYTEMWQKDRSAEAAGRLENLKELVRSMEGFENLQGFLEHISLVMDADKGAGEDAVQIMTLHSAKGLEFDTVYLPGWEEGLFPHQRALDEQGKAGLEEERRLAYVGITRARLSARIYFASNRRIHGMWNSTVPSRFLDELPDAHVEVQESKGGFGWGGSSYGGGSYGESRFDRAAKVEPFSSTYSTPGWQRAQNARAAGHSTSSSSSSGGAFGAGRGGRGAVIEGTLLASSTGAPSSFKRGERVFHIKFGYGEISGIDGNKLTVQFDKAGEKRVLESFVEKV
;
A
#
# COMPACT_ATOMS: atom_id res chain seq x y z
N TYR A 1 -12.39 17.75 -5.15
CA TYR A 1 -11.98 18.30 -6.47
C TYR A 1 -11.18 19.60 -6.34
N GLY A 2 -10.70 19.98 -5.15
CA GLY A 2 -9.89 21.21 -5.00
C GLY A 2 -8.66 21.26 -5.91
N TRP A 3 -8.00 20.11 -6.14
CA TRP A 3 -6.86 19.98 -7.05
C TRP A 3 -7.17 20.30 -8.54
N ARG A 4 -8.45 20.29 -8.95
CA ARG A 4 -8.90 20.74 -10.29
C ARG A 4 -9.37 22.20 -10.30
N GLY A 5 -9.13 22.95 -9.23
CA GLY A 5 -9.56 24.35 -9.09
C GLY A 5 -11.00 24.53 -8.61
N ALA A 6 -11.63 23.50 -8.03
CA ALA A 6 -12.97 23.65 -7.44
C ALA A 6 -12.88 24.33 -6.08
N GLU A 7 -13.49 25.52 -5.94
CA GLU A 7 -13.53 26.26 -4.68
C GLU A 7 -14.85 26.05 -3.92
N VAL A 8 -14.74 25.63 -2.65
CA VAL A 8 -15.88 25.46 -1.74
C VAL A 8 -16.53 26.81 -1.41
N ASP A 9 -15.75 27.89 -1.43
CA ASP A 9 -16.23 29.24 -1.16
C ASP A 9 -17.38 29.69 -2.08
N ASN A 10 -17.43 29.18 -3.32
CA ASN A 10 -18.50 29.50 -4.27
C ASN A 10 -19.90 29.17 -3.73
N ILE A 11 -20.06 28.04 -3.03
CA ILE A 11 -21.37 27.70 -2.43
C ILE A 11 -21.59 28.39 -1.08
N LEU A 12 -20.51 28.64 -0.32
CA LEU A 12 -20.61 29.33 0.97
C LEU A 12 -20.99 30.81 0.81
N ARG A 13 -20.56 31.45 -0.28
CA ARG A 13 -20.84 32.85 -0.60
C ARG A 13 -22.12 33.05 -1.39
N PHE A 14 -22.84 31.98 -1.75
CA PHE A 14 -24.02 32.05 -2.61
C PHE A 14 -25.09 33.02 -2.09
N GLU A 15 -25.35 33.03 -0.78
CA GLU A 15 -26.30 33.96 -0.15
C GLU A 15 -25.84 35.43 -0.22
N SER A 16 -24.52 35.66 -0.20
CA SER A 16 -23.91 36.98 -0.31
C SER A 16 -23.87 37.48 -1.75
N ASP A 17 -23.56 36.59 -2.70
CA ASP A 17 -23.45 36.91 -4.12
C ASP A 17 -24.83 37.08 -4.77
N PHE A 18 -25.86 36.41 -4.24
CA PHE A 18 -27.24 36.51 -4.69
C PHE A 18 -28.21 36.88 -3.55
N PRO A 19 -28.24 38.17 -3.14
CA PRO A 19 -29.17 38.64 -2.12
C PRO A 19 -30.63 38.35 -2.50
N GLY A 20 -31.38 37.70 -1.59
CA GLY A 20 -32.77 37.28 -1.83
C GLY A 20 -32.93 35.86 -2.37
N ALA A 21 -31.84 35.11 -2.56
CA ALA A 21 -31.92 33.69 -2.90
C ALA A 21 -32.64 32.88 -1.81
N THR A 22 -33.52 31.96 -2.22
CA THR A 22 -34.18 31.02 -1.30
C THR A 22 -33.30 29.81 -1.07
N VAL A 23 -32.97 29.52 0.18
CA VAL A 23 -32.13 28.38 0.56
C VAL A 23 -32.99 27.25 1.08
N ILE A 24 -32.98 26.13 0.37
CA ILE A 24 -33.70 24.91 0.76
C ILE A 24 -32.66 23.85 1.17
N ARG A 25 -32.74 23.36 2.40
CA ARG A 25 -31.87 22.30 2.92
C ARG A 25 -32.56 20.95 2.83
N LEU A 26 -31.97 20.02 2.09
CA LEU A 26 -32.43 18.64 2.01
C LEU A 26 -31.71 17.82 3.08
N GLU A 27 -32.39 17.61 4.21
CA GLU A 27 -31.80 16.98 5.40
C GLU A 27 -32.15 15.49 5.55
N ARG A 28 -33.18 15.03 4.82
CA ARG A 28 -33.59 13.63 4.84
C ARG A 28 -32.73 12.78 3.90
N ASN A 29 -32.06 11.77 4.45
CA ASN A 29 -31.32 10.76 3.71
C ASN A 29 -32.21 9.54 3.44
N TYR A 30 -32.22 9.07 2.18
CA TYR A 30 -33.00 7.91 1.75
C TYR A 30 -32.13 6.72 1.31
N ARG A 31 -30.79 6.84 1.42
CA ARG A 31 -29.83 5.86 0.93
C ARG A 31 -29.32 4.95 2.04
N SER A 32 -28.77 5.55 3.09
CA SER A 32 -27.94 4.87 4.09
C SER A 32 -28.74 4.62 5.37
N THR A 33 -28.45 3.50 6.02
CA THR A 33 -28.96 3.18 7.35
C THR A 33 -28.47 4.17 8.42
N GLY A 34 -29.15 4.19 9.56
CA GLY A 34 -28.89 5.15 10.64
C GLY A 34 -27.45 5.12 11.16
N HIS A 35 -26.87 3.94 11.39
CA HIS A 35 -25.49 3.80 11.88
C HIS A 35 -24.45 4.37 10.90
N ILE A 36 -24.58 4.05 9.61
CA ILE A 36 -23.70 4.57 8.56
C ILE A 36 -23.77 6.10 8.48
N LEU A 37 -24.98 6.65 8.48
CA LEU A 37 -25.19 8.08 8.39
C LEU A 37 -24.65 8.81 9.63
N ALA A 38 -24.86 8.27 10.82
CA ALA A 38 -24.38 8.85 12.06
C ALA A 38 -22.84 8.84 12.13
N ALA A 39 -22.20 7.72 11.75
CA ALA A 39 -20.74 7.63 11.66
C ALA A 39 -20.16 8.67 10.69
N ALA A 40 -20.70 8.75 9.47
CA ALA A 40 -20.25 9.74 8.48
C ALA A 40 -20.49 11.18 8.95
N SER A 41 -21.65 11.45 9.56
CA SER A 41 -22.03 12.80 10.03
C SER A 41 -21.12 13.30 11.15
N HIS A 42 -20.67 12.39 12.03
CA HIS A 42 -19.74 12.73 13.09
C HIS A 42 -18.35 13.07 12.54
N VAL A 43 -17.82 12.26 11.61
CA VAL A 43 -16.55 12.56 10.93
C VAL A 43 -16.59 13.95 10.29
N ILE A 44 -17.59 14.24 9.44
CA ILE A 44 -17.65 15.54 8.76
C ILE A 44 -17.98 16.73 9.68
N ALA A 45 -18.33 16.51 10.94
CA ALA A 45 -18.55 17.58 11.93
C ALA A 45 -17.24 18.26 12.38
N PHE A 46 -16.09 17.60 12.20
CA PHE A 46 -14.79 18.16 12.56
C PHE A 46 -14.27 19.24 11.57
N ASN A 47 -14.94 19.47 10.43
CA ASN A 47 -14.57 20.53 9.47
C ASN A 47 -15.11 21.90 9.92
N GLN A 48 -14.27 22.94 9.89
CA GLN A 48 -14.58 24.32 10.28
C GLN A 48 -14.88 25.17 9.03
N GLY A 49 -15.98 24.87 8.33
CA GLY A 49 -16.31 25.54 7.06
C GLY A 49 -17.43 24.85 6.31
N ARG A 50 -18.58 24.66 6.98
CA ARG A 50 -19.72 23.91 6.45
C ARG A 50 -21.01 24.74 6.55
N LEU A 51 -21.81 24.72 5.49
CA LEU A 51 -23.22 25.11 5.58
C LEU A 51 -23.90 24.13 6.54
N GLY A 52 -24.42 24.65 7.65
CA GLY A 52 -25.07 23.85 8.69
C GLY A 52 -26.22 23.04 8.10
N LYS A 53 -25.98 21.74 7.90
CA LYS A 53 -26.97 20.73 7.55
C LYS A 53 -26.78 19.54 8.47
N THR A 54 -27.87 19.02 9.01
CA THR A 54 -27.86 17.81 9.83
C THR A 54 -28.65 16.75 9.10
N LEU A 55 -27.96 15.79 8.50
CA LEU A 55 -28.64 14.72 7.81
C LEU A 55 -29.22 13.74 8.83
N PHE A 56 -30.45 13.29 8.61
CA PHE A 56 -31.08 12.21 9.38
C PHE A 56 -31.67 11.16 8.44
N SER A 57 -31.76 9.92 8.94
CA SER A 57 -32.43 8.80 8.27
C SER A 57 -33.65 8.43 9.08
N GLU A 58 -34.79 8.24 8.42
CA GLU A 58 -36.04 7.73 9.04
C GLU A 58 -36.15 6.20 8.93
N GLY A 59 -35.18 5.56 8.27
CA GLY A 59 -35.14 4.11 8.12
C GLY A 59 -34.60 3.40 9.36
N GLU A 60 -34.36 2.11 9.21
CA GLU A 60 -33.76 1.30 10.26
C GLU A 60 -32.31 1.74 10.58
N MET A 61 -31.89 1.47 11.81
CA MET A 61 -30.50 1.74 12.22
C MET A 61 -29.49 0.91 11.43
N GLY A 62 -29.86 -0.30 11.00
CA GLY A 62 -29.02 -1.21 10.24
C GLY A 62 -27.88 -1.82 11.05
N GLU A 63 -26.88 -2.36 10.36
CA GLU A 63 -25.63 -2.82 10.98
C GLU A 63 -24.73 -1.64 11.38
N LYS A 64 -23.94 -1.82 12.44
CA LYS A 64 -22.89 -0.87 12.79
C LYS A 64 -21.80 -0.86 11.70
N VAL A 65 -21.11 0.26 11.56
CA VAL A 65 -19.92 0.33 10.70
C VAL A 65 -18.83 -0.54 11.33
N ALA A 66 -18.34 -1.52 10.60
CA ALA A 66 -17.27 -2.40 11.08
C ALA A 66 -15.90 -1.74 10.84
N VAL A 67 -14.99 -1.84 11.82
CA VAL A 67 -13.59 -1.43 11.69
C VAL A 67 -12.70 -2.63 12.01
N THR A 68 -11.87 -3.01 11.04
CA THR A 68 -11.02 -4.21 11.13
C THR A 68 -9.56 -3.84 10.90
N GLY A 69 -8.67 -4.26 11.79
CA GLY A 69 -7.23 -4.14 11.62
C GLY A 69 -6.66 -5.36 10.88
N SER A 70 -5.63 -5.16 10.07
CA SER A 70 -4.89 -6.23 9.39
C SER A 70 -3.38 -6.05 9.55
N TRP A 71 -2.60 -7.11 9.42
CA TRP A 71 -1.14 -7.01 9.49
C TRP A 71 -0.57 -6.27 8.29
N ASP A 72 -1.01 -6.65 7.09
CA ASP A 72 -0.54 -6.08 5.83
C ASP A 72 -1.63 -5.95 4.75
N SER A 73 -1.26 -5.38 3.60
CA SER A 73 -2.13 -5.21 2.44
C SER A 73 -2.63 -6.54 1.86
N GLY A 74 -1.83 -7.60 1.97
CA GLY A 74 -2.22 -8.93 1.50
C GLY A 74 -3.25 -9.59 2.42
N GLU A 75 -3.13 -9.42 3.75
CA GLU A 75 -4.14 -9.84 4.72
C GLU A 75 -5.43 -9.04 4.57
N GLU A 76 -5.33 -7.72 4.41
CA GLU A 76 -6.47 -6.84 4.13
C GLU A 76 -7.24 -7.33 2.88
N ALA A 77 -6.54 -7.62 1.78
CA ALA A 77 -7.14 -8.16 0.57
C ALA A 77 -7.75 -9.54 0.78
N ARG A 78 -7.06 -10.45 1.49
CA ARG A 78 -7.58 -11.79 1.81
C ARG A 78 -8.86 -11.74 2.63
N ALA A 79 -8.87 -10.97 3.72
CA ALA A 79 -10.03 -10.82 4.60
C ALA A 79 -11.24 -10.26 3.84
N ILE A 80 -11.04 -9.20 3.04
CA ILE A 80 -12.11 -8.63 2.21
C ILE A 80 -12.58 -9.65 1.16
N GLY A 81 -11.67 -10.37 0.51
CA GLY A 81 -12.00 -11.42 -0.45
C GLY A 81 -12.85 -12.54 0.15
N ASP A 82 -12.49 -13.04 1.34
CA ASP A 82 -13.21 -14.11 2.04
C ASP A 82 -14.62 -13.68 2.47
N GLU A 83 -14.75 -12.43 2.90
CA GLU A 83 -16.05 -11.85 3.24
C GLU A 83 -16.95 -11.66 2.01
N ILE A 84 -16.39 -11.22 0.89
CA ILE A 84 -17.11 -11.11 -0.38
C ILE A 84 -17.55 -12.49 -0.87
N GLU A 85 -16.68 -13.49 -0.81
CA GLU A 85 -17.03 -14.87 -1.18
C GLU A 85 -18.16 -15.42 -0.28
N THR A 86 -18.13 -15.09 1.02
CA THR A 86 -19.21 -15.43 1.95
C THR A 86 -20.53 -14.77 1.56
N LEU A 87 -20.51 -13.48 1.22
CA LEU A 87 -21.70 -12.75 0.75
C LEU A 87 -22.22 -13.32 -0.58
N GLN A 88 -21.33 -13.67 -1.50
CA GLN A 88 -21.67 -14.29 -2.79
C GLN A 88 -22.36 -15.64 -2.57
N ARG A 89 -21.83 -16.49 -1.68
CA ARG A 89 -22.47 -17.78 -1.31
C ARG A 89 -23.83 -17.58 -0.65
N ALA A 90 -24.02 -16.49 0.09
CA ALA A 90 -25.30 -16.11 0.68
C ALA A 90 -26.28 -15.48 -0.35
N GLY A 91 -25.89 -15.37 -1.63
CA GLY A 91 -26.74 -14.88 -2.72
C GLY A 91 -26.78 -13.36 -2.87
N HIS A 92 -25.86 -12.62 -2.23
CA HIS A 92 -25.74 -11.19 -2.46
C HIS A 92 -25.13 -10.93 -3.85
N PRO A 93 -25.72 -10.04 -4.67
CA PRO A 93 -25.17 -9.71 -5.98
C PRO A 93 -23.84 -8.97 -5.84
N LEU A 94 -22.79 -9.47 -6.48
CA LEU A 94 -21.46 -8.85 -6.51
C LEU A 94 -21.48 -7.42 -7.05
N SER A 95 -22.41 -7.12 -7.96
CA SER A 95 -22.65 -5.79 -8.52
C SER A 95 -23.10 -4.75 -7.49
N GLN A 96 -23.60 -5.18 -6.32
CA GLN A 96 -23.94 -4.32 -5.18
C GLN A 96 -22.81 -4.24 -4.13
N ILE A 97 -21.62 -4.76 -4.45
CA ILE A 97 -20.44 -4.71 -3.61
C ILE A 97 -19.38 -3.82 -4.26
N ALA A 98 -18.83 -2.89 -3.47
CA ALA A 98 -17.73 -2.04 -3.93
C ALA A 98 -16.56 -1.98 -2.94
N ILE A 99 -15.34 -1.90 -3.49
CA ILE A 99 -14.10 -1.59 -2.77
C ILE A 99 -13.64 -0.19 -3.18
N LEU A 100 -13.61 0.73 -2.23
CA LEU A 100 -13.27 2.13 -2.46
C LEU A 100 -11.89 2.46 -1.90
N VAL A 101 -10.89 2.54 -2.78
CA VAL A 101 -9.51 2.83 -2.41
C VAL A 101 -9.20 4.33 -2.48
N ARG A 102 -8.22 4.81 -1.72
CA ARG A 102 -7.75 6.20 -1.80
C ARG A 102 -6.82 6.42 -2.98
N ALA A 103 -5.96 5.45 -3.29
CA ALA A 103 -4.96 5.53 -4.34
C ALA A 103 -5.02 4.29 -5.25
N SER A 104 -4.80 4.47 -6.56
CA SER A 104 -4.96 3.40 -7.55
C SER A 104 -3.99 2.23 -7.35
N PHE A 105 -2.83 2.44 -6.71
CA PHE A 105 -1.90 1.34 -6.43
C PHE A 105 -2.49 0.30 -5.46
N GLN A 106 -3.43 0.68 -4.59
CA GLN A 106 -4.08 -0.25 -3.66
C GLN A 106 -4.97 -1.27 -4.39
N MET A 107 -5.46 -0.94 -5.59
CA MET A 107 -6.35 -1.83 -6.36
C MET A 107 -5.71 -3.18 -6.63
N ARG A 108 -4.37 -3.19 -6.81
CA ARG A 108 -3.60 -4.35 -7.25
C ARG A 108 -3.79 -5.58 -6.36
N GLU A 109 -3.68 -5.41 -5.04
CA GLU A 109 -3.78 -6.51 -4.06
C GLU A 109 -5.19 -7.15 -4.10
N PHE A 110 -6.22 -6.34 -4.34
CA PHE A 110 -7.59 -6.83 -4.52
C PHE A 110 -7.78 -7.54 -5.86
N GLU A 111 -7.21 -6.99 -6.94
CA GLU A 111 -7.20 -7.66 -8.25
C GLU A 111 -6.56 -9.05 -8.13
N ASP A 112 -5.37 -9.14 -7.52
CA ASP A 112 -4.65 -10.41 -7.34
C ASP A 112 -5.44 -11.40 -6.46
N ARG A 113 -6.10 -10.92 -5.41
CA ARG A 113 -6.96 -11.77 -4.59
C ARG A 113 -8.15 -12.31 -5.38
N PHE A 114 -8.84 -11.48 -6.15
CA PHE A 114 -10.01 -11.90 -6.93
C PHE A 114 -9.66 -12.80 -8.10
N VAL A 115 -8.52 -12.54 -8.75
CA VAL A 115 -7.85 -13.42 -9.71
C VAL A 115 -7.69 -14.81 -9.07
N THR A 116 -7.04 -14.87 -7.90
CA THR A 116 -6.82 -16.13 -7.15
C THR A 116 -8.11 -16.85 -6.77
N LEU A 117 -9.15 -16.12 -6.35
CA LEU A 117 -10.45 -16.67 -5.96
C LEU A 117 -11.36 -17.02 -7.16
N GLY A 118 -11.03 -16.57 -8.37
CA GLY A 118 -11.93 -16.62 -9.51
C GLY A 118 -13.18 -15.74 -9.33
N THR A 119 -13.12 -14.72 -8.50
CA THR A 119 -14.24 -13.79 -8.26
C THR A 119 -14.30 -12.72 -9.37
N PRO A 120 -15.43 -12.56 -10.08
CA PRO A 120 -15.57 -11.51 -11.08
C PRO A 120 -15.43 -10.10 -10.48
N TYR A 121 -14.61 -9.25 -11.09
CA TYR A 121 -14.38 -7.88 -10.62
C TYR A 121 -14.20 -6.89 -11.78
N ARG A 122 -14.51 -5.62 -11.53
CA ARG A 122 -14.33 -4.52 -12.49
C ARG A 122 -13.58 -3.36 -11.84
N VAL A 123 -12.59 -2.83 -12.54
CA VAL A 123 -11.83 -1.64 -12.12
C VAL A 123 -12.37 -0.40 -12.83
N ILE A 124 -12.82 0.60 -12.07
CA ILE A 124 -13.28 1.89 -12.61
C ILE A 124 -12.20 2.94 -12.44
N GLY A 125 -11.78 3.55 -13.56
CA GLY A 125 -10.80 4.65 -13.58
C GLY A 125 -9.47 4.33 -14.26
N GLY A 126 -9.37 3.21 -14.99
CA GLY A 126 -8.23 2.83 -15.82
C GLY A 126 -8.34 1.39 -16.33
N PRO A 127 -7.46 0.96 -17.26
CA PRO A 127 -7.39 -0.45 -17.64
C PRO A 127 -6.97 -1.30 -16.42
N ARG A 128 -7.48 -2.53 -16.32
CA ARG A 128 -7.05 -3.49 -15.30
C ARG A 128 -5.56 -3.77 -15.42
N PHE A 129 -4.93 -4.25 -14.35
CA PHE A 129 -3.48 -4.45 -14.34
C PHE A 129 -2.98 -5.26 -15.55
N TYR A 130 -3.60 -6.41 -15.82
CA TYR A 130 -3.24 -7.29 -16.94
C TYR A 130 -3.65 -6.77 -18.32
N GLU A 131 -4.41 -5.68 -18.39
CA GLU A 131 -4.82 -5.03 -19.63
C GLU A 131 -3.93 -3.87 -20.05
N ARG A 132 -3.04 -3.42 -19.16
CA ARG A 132 -2.08 -2.35 -19.44
C ARG A 132 -1.15 -2.76 -20.57
N ALA A 133 -0.76 -1.79 -21.40
CA ALA A 133 0.01 -2.06 -22.61
C ALA A 133 1.33 -2.77 -22.29
N GLU A 134 2.04 -2.29 -21.27
CA GLU A 134 3.31 -2.83 -20.82
C GLU A 134 3.20 -4.24 -20.25
N ILE A 135 2.10 -4.53 -19.58
CA ILE A 135 1.83 -5.87 -19.02
C ILE A 135 1.43 -6.84 -20.14
N ARG A 136 0.61 -6.42 -21.09
CA ARG A 136 0.23 -7.24 -22.25
C ARG A 136 1.43 -7.58 -23.13
N ASP A 137 2.37 -6.64 -23.31
CA ASP A 137 3.61 -6.90 -24.05
C ASP A 137 4.49 -7.92 -23.31
N ALA A 138 4.70 -7.73 -22.00
CA ALA A 138 5.43 -8.67 -21.16
C ALA A 138 4.82 -10.09 -21.19
N LEU A 139 3.49 -10.20 -21.04
CA LEU A 139 2.77 -11.46 -21.16
C LEU A 139 2.93 -12.09 -22.55
N ALA A 140 2.95 -11.29 -23.63
CA ALA A 140 3.15 -11.81 -24.98
C ALA A 140 4.57 -12.36 -25.20
N TYR A 141 5.60 -11.77 -24.58
CA TYR A 141 6.93 -12.38 -24.54
C TYR A 141 6.92 -13.75 -23.86
N LEU A 142 6.33 -13.82 -22.66
CA LEU A 142 6.25 -15.06 -21.89
C LEU A 142 5.44 -16.14 -22.63
N ARG A 143 4.35 -15.76 -23.30
CA ARG A 143 3.55 -16.65 -24.16
C ARG A 143 4.36 -17.17 -25.34
N CYS A 144 5.16 -16.34 -26.00
CA CYS A 144 6.05 -16.79 -27.09
C CYS A 144 7.12 -17.78 -26.62
N VAL A 145 7.62 -17.63 -25.38
CA VAL A 145 8.56 -18.58 -24.77
C VAL A 145 7.89 -19.93 -24.56
N LEU A 146 6.69 -19.94 -23.96
CA LEU A 146 5.95 -21.17 -23.64
C LEU A 146 5.37 -21.85 -24.90
N SER A 147 4.78 -21.07 -25.82
CA SER A 147 4.10 -21.55 -27.01
C SER A 147 4.63 -20.84 -28.28
N PRO A 148 5.51 -21.49 -29.07
CA PRO A 148 5.96 -20.95 -30.36
C PRO A 148 4.86 -20.80 -31.40
N ALA A 149 3.72 -21.46 -31.19
CA ALA A 149 2.56 -21.41 -32.08
C ALA A 149 1.63 -20.22 -31.81
N ASP A 150 1.95 -19.37 -30.83
CA ASP A 150 1.15 -18.21 -30.46
C ASP A 150 1.42 -17.01 -31.39
N ASP A 151 0.80 -17.05 -32.57
CA ASP A 151 0.97 -16.03 -33.60
C ASP A 151 0.55 -14.63 -33.14
N LEU A 152 -0.52 -14.53 -32.36
CA LEU A 152 -1.02 -13.25 -31.84
C LEU A 152 -0.04 -12.62 -30.85
N ALA A 153 0.56 -13.43 -29.96
CA ALA A 153 1.58 -12.95 -29.06
C ALA A 153 2.83 -12.50 -29.84
N PHE A 154 3.27 -13.29 -30.82
CA PHE A 154 4.46 -12.98 -31.62
C PHE A 154 4.28 -11.68 -32.43
N GLU A 155 3.17 -11.53 -33.15
CA GLU A 155 2.85 -10.34 -33.93
C GLU A 155 2.84 -9.07 -33.06
N ARG A 156 2.37 -9.17 -31.81
CA ARG A 156 2.35 -8.05 -30.86
C ARG A 156 3.76 -7.56 -30.50
N ILE A 157 4.70 -8.47 -30.25
CA ILE A 157 6.01 -8.12 -29.65
C ILE A 157 7.17 -8.07 -30.65
N VAL A 158 6.97 -8.58 -31.87
CA VAL A 158 8.04 -8.74 -32.87
C VAL A 158 8.79 -7.42 -33.12
N ASN A 159 8.09 -6.28 -33.11
CA ASN A 159 8.68 -4.96 -33.28
C ASN A 159 8.59 -4.06 -32.01
N VAL A 160 8.44 -4.66 -30.84
CA VAL A 160 8.41 -3.95 -29.55
C VAL A 160 9.44 -4.56 -28.60
N PRO A 161 10.56 -3.89 -28.27
CA PRO A 161 10.98 -2.55 -28.70
C PRO A 161 11.21 -2.44 -30.21
N LYS A 162 11.27 -1.20 -30.72
CA LYS A 162 11.45 -0.96 -32.17
C LYS A 162 12.69 -1.64 -32.72
N ARG A 163 12.49 -2.63 -33.58
CA ARG A 163 13.52 -3.46 -34.23
C ARG A 163 13.73 -3.12 -35.70
N GLY A 164 13.04 -2.10 -36.21
CA GLY A 164 13.09 -1.73 -37.62
C GLY A 164 12.35 -2.72 -38.53
N ILE A 165 11.41 -3.47 -37.96
CA ILE A 165 10.52 -4.38 -38.68
C ILE A 165 9.28 -3.58 -39.05
N GLY A 166 9.00 -3.45 -40.35
CA GLY A 166 7.84 -2.70 -40.86
C GLY A 166 6.72 -3.62 -41.34
N ASP A 167 5.58 -3.03 -41.65
CA ASP A 167 4.36 -3.74 -42.07
C ASP A 167 4.59 -4.64 -43.30
N ALA A 168 5.48 -4.23 -44.21
CA ALA A 168 5.84 -5.04 -45.38
C ALA A 168 6.52 -6.36 -45.00
N THR A 169 7.41 -6.34 -44.00
CA THR A 169 8.05 -7.56 -43.49
C THR A 169 7.06 -8.44 -42.76
N LEU A 170 6.17 -7.85 -41.95
CA LEU A 170 5.12 -8.62 -41.27
C LEU A 170 4.20 -9.30 -42.27
N LYS A 171 3.76 -8.57 -43.31
CA LYS A 171 2.97 -9.14 -44.39
C LYS A 171 3.66 -10.32 -45.06
N GLN A 172 4.96 -10.20 -45.36
CA GLN A 172 5.74 -11.28 -45.95
C GLN A 172 5.80 -12.51 -45.03
N ILE A 173 5.97 -12.32 -43.71
CA ILE A 173 5.93 -13.42 -42.73
C ILE A 173 4.55 -14.10 -42.74
N HIS A 174 3.46 -13.33 -42.73
CA HIS A 174 2.10 -13.89 -42.80
C HIS A 174 1.86 -14.66 -44.11
N ASP A 175 2.35 -14.15 -45.24
CA ASP A 175 2.16 -14.79 -46.55
C ASP A 175 2.89 -16.14 -46.59
N VAL A 176 4.13 -16.22 -46.06
CA VAL A 176 4.87 -17.48 -45.93
C VAL A 176 4.21 -18.45 -44.94
N ALA A 177 3.80 -17.95 -43.76
CA ALA A 177 3.11 -18.75 -42.76
C ALA A 177 1.83 -19.38 -43.31
N ARG A 178 1.01 -18.58 -44.01
CA ARG A 178 -0.22 -19.05 -44.64
C ARG A 178 0.05 -20.05 -45.77
N ALA A 179 1.05 -19.81 -46.61
CA ALA A 179 1.39 -20.70 -47.72
C ALA A 179 1.92 -22.06 -47.25
N ALA A 180 2.72 -22.09 -46.19
CA ALA A 180 3.29 -23.31 -45.63
C ALA A 180 2.39 -23.99 -44.58
N GLY A 181 1.37 -23.30 -44.06
CA GLY A 181 0.51 -23.83 -43.00
C GLY A 181 1.21 -23.98 -41.66
N VAL A 182 2.17 -23.10 -41.36
CA VAL A 182 3.00 -23.13 -40.15
C VAL A 182 2.83 -21.84 -39.33
N PRO A 183 3.14 -21.85 -38.01
CA PRO A 183 3.10 -20.64 -37.19
C PRO A 183 4.07 -19.56 -37.64
N LEU A 184 3.82 -18.30 -37.25
CA LEU A 184 4.61 -17.13 -37.62
C LEU A 184 6.07 -17.25 -37.20
N GLN A 185 6.38 -17.83 -36.03
CA GLN A 185 7.77 -18.02 -35.60
C GLN A 185 8.53 -18.98 -36.55
N GLU A 186 7.88 -20.04 -37.03
CA GLU A 186 8.46 -21.01 -37.95
C GLU A 186 8.62 -20.43 -39.36
N ALA A 187 7.60 -19.70 -39.84
CA ALA A 187 7.71 -18.95 -41.09
C ALA A 187 8.83 -17.91 -41.05
N THR A 188 8.98 -17.21 -39.92
CA THR A 188 10.07 -16.25 -39.70
C THR A 188 11.42 -16.94 -39.76
N ARG A 189 11.57 -18.14 -39.17
CA ARG A 189 12.80 -18.92 -39.25
C ARG A 189 13.17 -19.24 -40.70
N ALA A 190 12.24 -19.81 -41.46
CA ALA A 190 12.44 -20.12 -42.88
C ALA A 190 12.84 -18.88 -43.68
N LEU A 191 12.16 -17.74 -43.45
CA LEU A 191 12.52 -16.47 -44.08
C LEU A 191 13.92 -15.98 -43.69
N THR A 192 14.36 -16.22 -42.45
CA THR A 192 15.72 -15.84 -42.03
C THR A 192 16.82 -16.72 -42.61
N GLU A 193 16.51 -17.92 -43.09
CA GLU A 193 17.42 -18.79 -43.83
C GLU A 193 17.49 -18.43 -45.32
N SER A 194 16.46 -17.76 -45.83
CA SER A 194 16.40 -17.23 -47.19
C SER A 194 17.16 -15.91 -47.39
N GLU A 195 17.26 -15.46 -48.65
CA GLU A 195 17.76 -14.13 -49.02
C GLU A 195 16.65 -13.11 -49.32
N GLU A 196 15.40 -13.42 -48.99
CA GLU A 196 14.27 -12.55 -49.33
C GLU A 196 14.13 -11.32 -48.41
N LEU A 197 14.74 -11.39 -47.21
CA LEU A 197 14.73 -10.30 -46.24
C LEU A 197 15.99 -9.44 -46.33
N LYS A 198 15.85 -8.14 -46.09
CA LYS A 198 16.99 -7.22 -45.97
C LYS A 198 17.98 -7.72 -44.89
N PRO A 199 19.31 -7.64 -45.10
CA PRO A 199 20.30 -8.23 -44.20
C PRO A 199 20.14 -7.84 -42.71
N LYS A 200 19.84 -6.56 -42.44
CA LYS A 200 19.63 -6.06 -41.08
C LYS A 200 18.40 -6.68 -40.42
N VAL A 201 17.27 -6.68 -41.12
CA VAL A 201 15.99 -7.25 -40.62
C VAL A 201 16.14 -8.76 -40.40
N ARG A 202 16.79 -9.45 -41.33
CA ARG A 202 17.11 -10.88 -41.23
C ARG A 202 17.93 -11.20 -39.98
N ALA A 203 19.01 -10.45 -39.73
CA ALA A 203 19.84 -10.64 -38.54
C ALA A 203 19.07 -10.36 -37.24
N THR A 204 18.25 -9.32 -37.21
CA THR A 204 17.43 -8.97 -36.03
C THR A 204 16.37 -10.04 -35.72
N LEU A 205 15.65 -10.53 -36.72
CA LEU A 205 14.67 -11.61 -36.54
C LEU A 205 15.33 -12.92 -36.11
N ARG A 206 16.49 -13.26 -36.70
CA ARG A 206 17.25 -14.44 -36.30
C ARG A 206 17.68 -14.38 -34.83
N GLY A 207 18.25 -13.25 -34.39
CA GLY A 207 18.64 -13.08 -32.99
C GLY A 207 17.45 -13.15 -32.02
N LEU A 208 16.28 -12.66 -32.42
CA LEU A 208 15.05 -12.77 -31.61
C LEU A 208 14.58 -14.23 -31.48
N LEU A 209 14.60 -15.00 -32.57
CA LEU A 209 14.23 -16.43 -32.55
C LEU A 209 15.22 -17.26 -31.71
N GLU A 210 16.51 -17.00 -31.83
CA GLU A 210 17.57 -17.63 -31.01
C GLU A 210 17.38 -17.31 -29.51
N ALA A 211 16.96 -16.08 -29.19
CA ALA A 211 16.63 -15.71 -27.82
C ALA A 211 15.42 -16.50 -27.29
N PHE A 212 14.33 -16.62 -28.06
CA PHE A 212 13.17 -17.42 -27.66
C PHE A 212 13.50 -18.89 -27.41
N GLU A 213 14.32 -19.51 -28.25
CA GLU A 213 14.78 -20.88 -28.03
C GLU A 213 15.63 -21.04 -26.78
N ARG A 214 16.48 -20.05 -26.49
CA ARG A 214 17.34 -20.05 -25.31
C ARG A 214 16.51 -19.88 -24.03
N TRP A 215 15.58 -18.94 -23.99
CA TRP A 215 14.66 -18.75 -22.87
C TRP A 215 13.76 -19.98 -22.66
N ARG A 216 13.31 -20.63 -23.74
CA ARG A 216 12.52 -21.87 -23.64
C ARG A 216 13.31 -23.00 -22.98
N ARG A 217 14.60 -23.15 -23.31
CA ARG A 217 15.48 -24.14 -22.64
C ARG A 217 15.66 -23.80 -21.16
N GLN A 218 15.88 -22.53 -20.83
CA GLN A 218 16.03 -22.08 -19.44
C GLN A 218 14.75 -22.26 -18.61
N SER A 219 13.56 -22.26 -19.22
CA SER A 219 12.30 -22.40 -18.48
C SER A 219 12.16 -23.68 -17.66
N GLY A 220 12.90 -24.74 -17.98
CA GLY A 220 12.96 -25.97 -17.18
C GLY A 220 14.11 -26.03 -16.18
N GLU A 221 15.02 -25.05 -16.17
CA GLU A 221 16.26 -25.06 -15.39
C GLU A 221 16.27 -24.01 -14.26
N MET A 222 15.34 -23.06 -14.27
CA MET A 222 15.28 -21.97 -13.30
C MET A 222 13.83 -21.59 -12.93
N PRO A 223 13.62 -20.87 -11.82
CA PRO A 223 12.32 -20.33 -11.46
C PRO A 223 11.74 -19.44 -12.56
N HIS A 224 10.44 -19.51 -12.77
CA HIS A 224 9.72 -18.71 -13.79
C HIS A 224 9.75 -17.21 -13.52
N THR A 225 9.94 -16.79 -12.27
CA THR A 225 10.14 -15.37 -11.89
C THR A 225 11.48 -14.84 -12.42
N GLU A 226 12.57 -15.59 -12.20
CA GLU A 226 13.91 -15.26 -12.72
C GLU A 226 13.93 -15.27 -14.26
N LEU A 227 13.28 -16.28 -14.87
CA LEU A 227 13.11 -16.32 -16.32
C LEU A 227 12.40 -15.07 -16.85
N ALA A 228 11.36 -14.60 -16.18
CA ALA A 228 10.63 -13.41 -16.60
C ALA A 228 11.50 -12.15 -16.56
N GLU A 229 12.33 -11.97 -15.53
CA GLU A 229 13.30 -10.88 -15.46
C GLU A 229 14.29 -10.93 -16.63
N ILE A 230 14.87 -12.11 -16.89
CA ILE A 230 15.82 -12.32 -18.00
C ILE A 230 15.17 -12.00 -19.34
N VAL A 231 13.95 -12.47 -19.58
CA VAL A 231 13.22 -12.22 -20.84
C VAL A 231 12.95 -10.72 -21.03
N LEU A 232 12.53 -10.00 -19.99
CA LEU A 232 12.23 -8.57 -20.08
C LEU A 232 13.49 -7.71 -20.30
N ASP A 233 14.60 -8.08 -19.67
CA ASP A 233 15.87 -7.37 -19.80
C ASP A 233 16.56 -7.68 -21.14
N GLU A 234 16.74 -8.96 -21.50
CA GLU A 234 17.43 -9.36 -22.72
C GLU A 234 16.65 -9.04 -24.00
N SER A 235 15.31 -8.98 -23.94
CA SER A 235 14.50 -8.51 -25.07
C SER A 235 14.69 -7.02 -25.36
N GLY A 236 15.31 -6.28 -24.43
CA GLY A 236 15.44 -4.83 -24.42
C GLY A 236 14.17 -4.10 -23.98
N TYR A 237 13.15 -4.81 -23.50
CA TYR A 237 11.86 -4.23 -23.12
C TYR A 237 11.99 -3.32 -21.89
N THR A 238 12.71 -3.77 -20.86
CA THR A 238 13.03 -2.93 -19.69
C THR A 238 13.84 -1.70 -20.10
N GLU A 239 14.86 -1.89 -20.95
CA GLU A 239 15.74 -0.80 -21.40
C GLU A 239 14.97 0.26 -22.21
N MET A 240 13.99 -0.15 -23.03
CA MET A 240 13.11 0.76 -23.77
C MET A 240 12.40 1.73 -22.84
N TRP A 241 11.82 1.23 -21.75
CA TRP A 241 11.13 2.07 -20.76
C TRP A 241 12.09 2.88 -19.90
N GLN A 242 13.29 2.37 -19.60
CA GLN A 242 14.33 3.15 -18.89
C GLN A 242 14.82 4.36 -19.70
N LYS A 243 14.89 4.24 -21.03
CA LYS A 243 15.29 5.34 -21.93
C LYS A 243 14.16 6.34 -22.21
N ASP A 244 12.92 5.99 -21.91
CA ASP A 244 11.76 6.86 -22.09
C ASP A 244 11.74 7.96 -21.00
N ARG A 245 11.62 9.22 -21.42
CA ARG A 245 11.62 10.40 -20.53
C ARG A 245 10.22 10.91 -20.20
N SER A 246 9.17 10.20 -20.63
CA SER A 246 7.79 10.54 -20.29
C SER A 246 7.52 10.32 -18.80
N ALA A 247 6.59 11.09 -18.24
CA ALA A 247 6.20 10.97 -16.83
C ALA A 247 5.60 9.59 -16.48
N GLU A 248 5.11 8.85 -17.48
CA GLU A 248 4.51 7.52 -17.29
C GLU A 248 5.54 6.38 -17.24
N ALA A 249 6.75 6.59 -17.78
CA ALA A 249 7.75 5.53 -17.94
C ALA A 249 8.16 4.89 -16.60
N ALA A 250 8.33 5.70 -15.56
CA ALA A 250 8.64 5.22 -14.22
C ALA A 250 7.55 4.28 -13.68
N GLY A 251 6.27 4.65 -13.86
CA GLY A 251 5.14 3.82 -13.45
C GLY A 251 5.04 2.50 -14.24
N ARG A 252 5.39 2.51 -15.54
CA ARG A 252 5.42 1.29 -16.37
C ARG A 252 6.51 0.31 -15.90
N LEU A 253 7.69 0.82 -15.52
CA LEU A 253 8.76 0.00 -14.94
C LEU A 253 8.36 -0.60 -13.59
N GLU A 254 7.67 0.17 -12.75
CA GLU A 254 7.10 -0.36 -11.50
C GLU A 254 6.08 -1.48 -11.80
N ASN A 255 5.18 -1.27 -12.77
CA ASN A 255 4.20 -2.29 -13.15
C ASN A 255 4.88 -3.60 -13.62
N LEU A 256 5.98 -3.54 -14.36
CA LEU A 256 6.73 -4.73 -14.80
C LEU A 256 7.36 -5.49 -13.61
N LYS A 257 7.89 -4.77 -12.62
CA LYS A 257 8.40 -5.42 -11.39
C LYS A 257 7.28 -6.11 -10.62
N GLU A 258 6.12 -5.47 -10.53
CA GLU A 258 4.96 -6.08 -9.87
C GLU A 258 4.40 -7.28 -10.65
N LEU A 259 4.53 -7.33 -11.98
CA LEU A 259 4.19 -8.52 -12.77
C LEU A 259 5.05 -9.71 -12.34
N VAL A 260 6.37 -9.55 -12.33
CA VAL A 260 7.31 -10.61 -11.91
C VAL A 260 6.99 -11.07 -10.49
N ARG A 261 6.75 -10.14 -9.57
CA ARG A 261 6.37 -10.48 -8.20
C ARG A 261 5.06 -11.27 -8.11
N SER A 262 4.06 -10.91 -8.91
CA SER A 262 2.77 -11.64 -8.92
C SER A 262 2.90 -13.10 -9.39
N MET A 263 3.99 -13.43 -10.08
CA MET A 263 4.27 -14.80 -10.50
C MET A 263 4.79 -15.66 -9.34
N GLU A 264 5.31 -15.10 -8.24
CA GLU A 264 5.89 -15.85 -7.10
C GLU A 264 4.92 -16.88 -6.49
N GLY A 265 3.60 -16.61 -6.54
CA GLY A 265 2.58 -17.51 -5.99
C GLY A 265 2.25 -18.72 -6.85
N PHE A 266 2.80 -18.83 -8.06
CA PHE A 266 2.52 -19.90 -9.00
C PHE A 266 3.69 -20.90 -9.06
N GLU A 267 3.39 -22.17 -9.32
CA GLU A 267 4.41 -23.22 -9.38
C GLU A 267 5.34 -23.08 -10.59
N ASN A 268 4.80 -22.64 -11.73
CA ASN A 268 5.52 -22.52 -12.99
C ASN A 268 4.86 -21.48 -13.92
N LEU A 269 5.56 -21.15 -15.02
CA LEU A 269 5.09 -20.17 -15.99
C LEU A 269 3.75 -20.58 -16.65
N GLN A 270 3.57 -21.87 -16.91
CA GLN A 270 2.36 -22.38 -17.55
C GLN A 270 1.13 -22.16 -16.67
N GLY A 271 1.19 -22.56 -15.38
CA GLY A 271 0.09 -22.37 -14.43
C GLY A 271 -0.27 -20.89 -14.25
N PHE A 272 0.72 -20.00 -14.25
CA PHE A 272 0.48 -18.56 -14.24
C PHE A 272 -0.28 -18.10 -15.50
N LEU A 273 0.20 -18.45 -16.69
CA LEU A 273 -0.42 -18.00 -17.95
C LEU A 273 -1.83 -18.59 -18.16
N GLU A 274 -2.06 -19.84 -17.77
CA GLU A 274 -3.39 -20.47 -17.80
C GLU A 274 -4.36 -19.73 -16.89
N HIS A 275 -3.94 -19.41 -15.67
CA HIS A 275 -4.74 -18.66 -14.72
C HIS A 275 -5.11 -17.26 -15.23
N ILE A 276 -4.13 -16.52 -15.76
CA ILE A 276 -4.38 -15.19 -16.36
C ILE A 276 -5.34 -15.29 -17.55
N SER A 277 -5.20 -16.31 -18.40
CA SER A 277 -6.11 -16.49 -19.55
C SER A 277 -7.56 -16.68 -19.10
N LEU A 278 -7.78 -17.52 -18.08
CA LEU A 278 -9.13 -17.77 -17.54
C LEU A 278 -9.75 -16.48 -16.97
N VAL A 279 -8.97 -15.70 -16.23
CA VAL A 279 -9.46 -14.44 -15.63
C VAL A 279 -9.77 -13.39 -16.71
N MET A 280 -8.97 -13.31 -17.77
CA MET A 280 -9.23 -12.37 -18.86
C MET A 280 -10.42 -12.77 -19.73
N ASP A 281 -10.69 -14.07 -19.91
CA ASP A 281 -11.80 -14.55 -20.72
C ASP A 281 -13.15 -14.53 -19.98
N ALA A 282 -13.16 -14.72 -18.66
CA ALA A 282 -14.36 -14.59 -17.83
C ALA A 282 -15.02 -13.20 -17.94
N ASP A 283 -14.28 -12.17 -18.34
CA ASP A 283 -14.75 -10.78 -18.27
C ASP A 283 -15.27 -10.18 -19.60
N LYS A 284 -15.29 -10.95 -20.70
CA LYS A 284 -15.90 -10.48 -21.97
C LYS A 284 -17.43 -10.48 -21.95
N GLY A 285 -18.05 -10.97 -20.88
CA GLY A 285 -19.50 -10.96 -20.64
C GLY A 285 -20.01 -9.58 -20.22
N ALA A 286 -20.42 -8.76 -21.20
CA ALA A 286 -21.11 -7.50 -20.93
C ALA A 286 -22.45 -7.75 -20.19
N GLY A 287 -22.47 -7.58 -18.87
CA GLY A 287 -23.65 -7.75 -18.03
C GLY A 287 -23.44 -8.55 -16.74
N GLU A 288 -22.25 -9.10 -16.51
CA GLU A 288 -22.02 -10.01 -15.37
C GLU A 288 -21.94 -9.29 -14.02
N ASP A 289 -22.48 -9.97 -13.02
CA ASP A 289 -22.46 -9.62 -11.60
C ASP A 289 -21.02 -9.66 -11.09
N ALA A 290 -20.44 -8.49 -10.82
CA ALA A 290 -19.01 -8.35 -10.51
C ALA A 290 -18.75 -7.25 -9.47
N VAL A 291 -17.74 -7.48 -8.61
CA VAL A 291 -17.32 -6.54 -7.57
C VAL A 291 -16.74 -5.28 -8.20
N GLN A 292 -17.13 -4.10 -7.72
CA GLN A 292 -16.63 -2.83 -8.26
C GLN A 292 -15.45 -2.29 -7.45
N ILE A 293 -14.27 -2.23 -8.04
CA ILE A 293 -13.08 -1.62 -7.45
C ILE A 293 -12.89 -0.23 -8.06
N MET A 294 -12.85 0.81 -7.24
CA MET A 294 -12.68 2.18 -7.73
C MET A 294 -12.05 3.10 -6.70
N THR A 295 -11.58 4.27 -7.14
CA THR A 295 -11.12 5.28 -6.19
C THR A 295 -12.30 5.97 -5.49
N LEU A 296 -12.11 6.43 -4.26
CA LEU A 296 -13.07 7.26 -3.51
C LEU A 296 -13.62 8.44 -4.34
N HIS A 297 -12.78 9.02 -5.20
CA HIS A 297 -13.16 10.10 -6.11
C HIS A 297 -14.12 9.63 -7.21
N SER A 298 -13.90 8.44 -7.75
CA SER A 298 -14.70 7.86 -8.84
C SER A 298 -16.07 7.37 -8.34
N ALA A 299 -16.19 7.08 -7.05
CA ALA A 299 -17.43 6.64 -6.42
C ALA A 299 -18.48 7.75 -6.26
N LYS A 300 -18.14 9.01 -6.53
CA LYS A 300 -19.06 10.13 -6.35
C LYS A 300 -20.33 9.95 -7.20
N GLY A 301 -21.48 9.91 -6.53
CA GLY A 301 -22.79 9.75 -7.18
C GLY A 301 -23.25 8.30 -7.33
N LEU A 302 -22.38 7.33 -7.05
CA LEU A 302 -22.72 5.90 -7.02
C LEU A 302 -23.19 5.48 -5.62
N GLU A 303 -23.78 4.30 -5.52
CA GLU A 303 -24.23 3.69 -4.26
C GLU A 303 -24.25 2.17 -4.38
N PHE A 304 -23.98 1.50 -3.27
CA PHE A 304 -23.82 0.04 -3.18
C PHE A 304 -24.40 -0.47 -1.86
N ASP A 305 -24.90 -1.69 -1.84
CA ASP A 305 -25.41 -2.29 -0.60
C ASP A 305 -24.29 -2.54 0.42
N THR A 306 -23.14 -3.03 -0.05
CA THR A 306 -21.94 -3.25 0.79
C THR A 306 -20.74 -2.48 0.24
N VAL A 307 -20.09 -1.72 1.11
CA VAL A 307 -18.87 -0.97 0.75
C VAL A 307 -17.73 -1.30 1.69
N TYR A 308 -16.61 -1.71 1.10
CA TYR A 308 -15.32 -1.88 1.76
C TYR A 308 -14.45 -0.65 1.54
N LEU A 309 -13.82 -0.19 2.63
CA LEU A 309 -13.03 1.03 2.71
C LEU A 309 -11.63 0.69 3.25
N PRO A 310 -10.72 0.14 2.41
CA PRO A 310 -9.38 -0.23 2.82
C PRO A 310 -8.39 0.93 2.90
N GLY A 311 -7.30 0.72 3.62
CA GLY A 311 -6.17 1.65 3.73
C GLY A 311 -6.48 2.93 4.49
N TRP A 312 -7.26 2.84 5.57
CA TRP A 312 -7.46 3.95 6.52
C TRP A 312 -6.23 4.10 7.43
N GLU A 313 -5.14 4.58 6.83
CA GLU A 313 -3.82 4.73 7.46
C GLU A 313 -3.30 6.17 7.29
N GLU A 314 -2.57 6.68 8.28
CA GLU A 314 -1.84 7.94 8.16
C GLU A 314 -0.84 7.90 7.01
N GLY A 315 -0.77 8.99 6.25
CA GLY A 315 0.06 9.12 5.06
C GLY A 315 -0.59 8.57 3.78
N LEU A 316 -1.51 7.59 3.89
CA LEU A 316 -2.30 7.07 2.78
C LEU A 316 -3.68 7.73 2.71
N PHE A 317 -4.45 7.64 3.80
CA PHE A 317 -5.76 8.26 3.95
C PHE A 317 -5.98 8.76 5.40
N PRO A 318 -5.66 10.03 5.71
CA PRO A 318 -5.46 11.14 4.79
C PRO A 318 -4.14 11.09 4.00
N HIS A 319 -4.19 11.50 2.73
CA HIS A 319 -3.03 11.47 1.83
C HIS A 319 -1.95 12.52 2.20
N GLN A 320 -0.71 12.07 2.39
CA GLN A 320 0.40 12.91 2.89
C GLN A 320 0.58 14.22 2.09
N ARG A 321 0.60 14.16 0.75
CA ARG A 321 0.80 15.37 -0.07
C ARG A 321 -0.29 16.43 0.13
N ALA A 322 -1.53 16.00 0.39
CA ALA A 322 -2.63 16.94 0.60
C ALA A 322 -2.44 17.71 1.92
N LEU A 323 -1.89 17.03 2.94
CA LEU A 323 -1.54 17.64 4.21
C LEU A 323 -0.36 18.61 4.07
N ASP A 324 0.66 18.23 3.30
CA ASP A 324 1.87 19.05 3.12
C ASP A 324 1.58 20.32 2.31
N GLU A 325 0.79 20.22 1.24
CA GLU A 325 0.53 21.34 0.32
C GLU A 325 -0.53 22.32 0.85
N GLN A 326 -1.59 21.82 1.49
CA GLN A 326 -2.78 22.61 1.83
C GLN A 326 -3.07 22.64 3.34
N GLY A 327 -2.27 21.94 4.15
CA GLY A 327 -2.40 21.92 5.60
C GLY A 327 -3.80 21.54 6.06
N LYS A 328 -4.44 22.44 6.82
CA LYS A 328 -5.79 22.25 7.35
C LYS A 328 -6.83 22.09 6.23
N ALA A 329 -6.75 22.87 5.16
CA ALA A 329 -7.70 22.79 4.06
C ALA A 329 -7.63 21.43 3.33
N GLY A 330 -6.41 20.90 3.16
CA GLY A 330 -6.18 19.57 2.60
C GLY A 330 -6.75 18.47 3.49
N LEU A 331 -6.56 18.56 4.81
CA LEU A 331 -7.17 17.63 5.75
C LEU A 331 -8.70 17.66 5.69
N GLU A 332 -9.30 18.84 5.61
CA GLU A 332 -10.76 18.97 5.48
C GLU A 332 -11.30 18.37 4.17
N GLU A 333 -10.56 18.48 3.07
CA GLU A 333 -10.91 17.84 1.80
C GLU A 333 -10.81 16.31 1.88
N GLU A 334 -9.75 15.76 2.49
CA GLU A 334 -9.63 14.32 2.74
C GLU A 334 -10.77 13.82 3.66
N ARG A 335 -11.19 14.64 4.65
CA ARG A 335 -12.34 14.32 5.50
C ARG A 335 -13.67 14.34 4.73
N ARG A 336 -13.82 15.23 3.75
CA ARG A 336 -14.97 15.20 2.81
C ARG A 336 -14.95 13.93 1.97
N LEU A 337 -13.78 13.44 1.57
CA LEU A 337 -13.65 12.15 0.89
C LEU A 337 -14.06 10.99 1.80
N ALA A 338 -13.66 11.00 3.08
CA ALA A 338 -14.06 9.96 4.05
C ALA A 338 -15.57 9.91 4.23
N TYR A 339 -16.19 11.08 4.38
CA TYR A 339 -17.65 11.22 4.41
C TYR A 339 -18.31 10.66 3.14
N VAL A 340 -17.78 10.99 1.95
CA VAL A 340 -18.33 10.47 0.69
C VAL A 340 -18.21 8.95 0.63
N GLY A 341 -17.06 8.40 1.02
CA GLY A 341 -16.78 6.96 1.06
C GLY A 341 -17.77 6.19 1.93
N ILE A 342 -17.93 6.58 3.20
CA ILE A 342 -18.88 5.95 4.12
C ILE A 342 -20.32 6.04 3.57
N THR A 343 -20.71 7.20 3.05
CA THR A 343 -22.08 7.42 2.52
C THR A 343 -22.34 6.83 1.13
N ARG A 344 -21.40 6.05 0.57
CA ARG A 344 -21.68 5.21 -0.60
C ARG A 344 -22.42 3.93 -0.21
N ALA A 345 -22.27 3.48 1.02
CA ALA A 345 -22.94 2.30 1.55
C ALA A 345 -24.42 2.56 1.83
N ARG A 346 -25.28 1.65 1.37
CA ARG A 346 -26.71 1.62 1.70
C ARG A 346 -26.95 0.82 2.98
N LEU A 347 -26.43 -0.41 3.05
CA LEU A 347 -26.74 -1.37 4.12
C LEU A 347 -25.55 -1.65 5.05
N SER A 348 -24.35 -1.86 4.52
CA SER A 348 -23.16 -2.25 5.31
C SER A 348 -21.91 -1.50 4.85
N ALA A 349 -21.16 -0.94 5.80
CA ALA A 349 -19.88 -0.25 5.56
C ALA A 349 -18.79 -0.87 6.43
N ARG A 350 -17.68 -1.27 5.81
CA ARG A 350 -16.56 -1.96 6.47
C ARG A 350 -15.26 -1.24 6.19
N ILE A 351 -14.59 -0.77 7.24
CA ILE A 351 -13.36 0.02 7.18
C ILE A 351 -12.18 -0.87 7.57
N TYR A 352 -11.10 -0.82 6.78
CA TYR A 352 -9.88 -1.58 7.06
C TYR A 352 -8.67 -0.65 7.14
N PHE A 353 -7.72 -1.04 8.00
CA PHE A 353 -6.39 -0.46 8.05
C PHE A 353 -5.35 -1.57 8.25
N ALA A 354 -4.18 -1.41 7.65
CA ALA A 354 -3.04 -2.30 7.82
C ALA A 354 -1.99 -1.68 8.76
N SER A 355 -1.32 -2.51 9.56
CA SER A 355 -0.20 -2.08 10.43
C SER A 355 1.12 -1.95 9.67
N ASN A 356 1.25 -2.64 8.55
CA ASN A 356 2.40 -2.58 7.66
C ASN A 356 1.93 -2.54 6.20
N ARG A 357 2.46 -1.65 5.39
CA ARG A 357 2.13 -1.60 3.96
C ARG A 357 3.40 -1.59 3.12
N ARG A 358 3.40 -2.40 2.07
CA ARG A 358 4.46 -2.35 1.07
C ARG A 358 4.12 -1.26 0.06
N ILE A 359 4.94 -0.22 0.02
CA ILE A 359 4.78 0.91 -0.91
C ILE A 359 6.09 1.05 -1.70
N HIS A 360 6.01 1.04 -3.03
CA HIS A 360 7.19 1.05 -3.93
C HIS A 360 8.24 -0.02 -3.57
N GLY A 361 7.77 -1.23 -3.25
CA GLY A 361 8.64 -2.37 -2.92
C GLY A 361 9.25 -2.36 -1.51
N MET A 362 9.10 -1.29 -0.72
CA MET A 362 9.61 -1.19 0.65
C MET A 362 8.50 -1.35 1.68
N TRP A 363 8.79 -2.06 2.77
CA TRP A 363 7.89 -2.20 3.91
C TRP A 363 7.93 -0.96 4.78
N ASN A 364 6.78 -0.33 4.96
CA ASN A 364 6.59 0.79 5.87
C ASN A 364 5.60 0.40 6.97
N SER A 365 5.96 0.65 8.22
CA SER A 365 5.00 0.59 9.32
C SER A 365 4.07 1.79 9.22
N THR A 366 2.77 1.52 9.26
CA THR A 366 1.70 2.50 9.10
C THR A 366 0.96 2.67 10.42
N VAL A 367 0.57 3.91 10.70
CA VAL A 367 -0.27 4.25 11.85
C VAL A 367 -1.72 4.29 11.37
N PRO A 368 -2.71 3.80 12.14
CA PRO A 368 -4.12 3.94 11.79
C PRO A 368 -4.51 5.40 11.57
N SER A 369 -5.41 5.65 10.62
CA SER A 369 -5.87 6.99 10.27
C SER A 369 -6.53 7.70 11.45
N ARG A 370 -6.25 8.99 11.62
CA ARG A 370 -6.97 9.86 12.56
C ARG A 370 -8.47 9.89 12.33
N PHE A 371 -8.96 9.58 11.12
CA PHE A 371 -10.41 9.52 10.86
C PHE A 371 -11.09 8.40 11.64
N LEU A 372 -10.35 7.37 12.06
CA LEU A 372 -10.87 6.32 12.93
C LEU A 372 -11.18 6.86 14.33
N ASP A 373 -10.39 7.80 14.84
CA ASP A 373 -10.60 8.49 16.12
C ASP A 373 -11.83 9.41 16.08
N GLU A 374 -12.20 9.84 14.87
CA GLU A 374 -13.36 10.69 14.61
C GLU A 374 -14.65 9.86 14.43
N LEU A 375 -14.60 8.54 14.52
CA LEU A 375 -15.78 7.68 14.46
C LEU A 375 -16.43 7.53 15.86
N PRO A 376 -17.77 7.56 15.96
CA PRO A 376 -18.47 7.46 17.24
C PRO A 376 -18.69 6.00 17.68
N ASP A 377 -18.26 5.63 18.89
CA ASP A 377 -18.38 4.28 19.47
C ASP A 377 -19.80 3.69 19.42
N ALA A 378 -20.83 4.53 19.54
CA ALA A 378 -22.22 4.09 19.50
C ALA A 378 -22.62 3.48 18.15
N HIS A 379 -21.94 3.84 17.05
CA HIS A 379 -22.31 3.43 15.69
C HIS A 379 -21.24 2.60 14.98
N VAL A 380 -20.16 2.25 15.69
CA VAL A 380 -19.04 1.48 15.18
C VAL A 380 -18.84 0.22 16.01
N GLU A 381 -18.40 -0.84 15.34
CA GLU A 381 -17.97 -2.10 15.96
C GLU A 381 -16.56 -2.42 15.49
N VAL A 382 -15.65 -2.71 16.43
CA VAL A 382 -14.29 -3.14 16.11
C VAL A 382 -14.28 -4.67 16.02
N GLN A 383 -13.78 -5.20 14.91
CA GLN A 383 -13.70 -6.64 14.65
C GLN A 383 -12.24 -7.09 14.57
N GLU A 384 -11.96 -8.28 15.10
CA GLU A 384 -10.67 -8.95 14.93
C GLU A 384 -10.58 -9.56 13.52
N SER A 385 -9.41 -9.52 12.88
CA SER A 385 -9.23 -10.13 11.57
C SER A 385 -9.38 -11.65 11.65
N LYS A 386 -10.29 -12.21 10.84
CA LYS A 386 -10.54 -13.66 10.78
C LYS A 386 -9.42 -14.46 10.10
N GLY A 387 -8.40 -13.77 9.56
CA GLY A 387 -7.29 -14.33 8.77
C GLY A 387 -6.00 -14.62 9.55
N GLY A 388 -5.99 -14.43 10.87
CA GLY A 388 -4.88 -14.81 11.73
C GLY A 388 -4.86 -16.31 11.98
N PHE A 389 -3.72 -16.97 11.74
CA PHE A 389 -3.39 -18.27 12.32
C PHE A 389 -3.85 -18.28 13.79
N GLY A 390 -4.82 -19.13 14.11
CA GLY A 390 -5.38 -19.22 15.44
C GLY A 390 -4.29 -19.52 16.46
N TRP A 391 -3.90 -18.52 17.24
CA TRP A 391 -3.23 -18.74 18.51
C TRP A 391 -4.26 -19.20 19.53
N GLY A 392 -4.66 -20.46 19.41
CA GLY A 392 -5.45 -21.18 20.41
C GLY A 392 -4.68 -22.40 20.87
N GLY A 393 -3.89 -22.27 21.94
CA GLY A 393 -3.15 -23.44 22.46
C GLY A 393 -2.18 -23.24 23.62
N SER A 394 -2.52 -22.45 24.64
CA SER A 394 -2.27 -22.73 26.08
C SER A 394 -2.14 -21.46 26.90
N SER A 395 -3.12 -21.28 27.77
CA SER A 395 -3.04 -20.53 29.01
C SER A 395 -1.71 -20.76 29.73
N TYR A 396 -0.85 -19.74 29.85
CA TYR A 396 -0.06 -19.42 31.06
C TYR A 396 0.74 -18.12 30.81
N GLY A 397 0.35 -17.04 31.47
CA GLY A 397 1.25 -15.95 31.90
C GLY A 397 1.82 -14.97 30.86
N GLY A 398 1.21 -13.78 30.81
CA GLY A 398 1.95 -12.50 30.88
C GLY A 398 2.75 -12.01 29.66
N GLY A 399 2.10 -11.15 28.87
CA GLY A 399 2.67 -9.89 28.35
C GLY A 399 3.60 -9.95 27.14
N SER A 400 3.18 -9.32 26.04
CA SER A 400 3.98 -8.33 25.26
C SER A 400 3.41 -8.12 23.85
N TYR A 401 2.34 -7.34 23.72
CA TYR A 401 2.10 -6.45 22.59
C TYR A 401 1.48 -5.16 23.17
N GLY A 402 1.92 -4.00 22.67
CA GLY A 402 1.60 -2.69 23.27
C GLY A 402 0.09 -2.45 23.39
N GLU A 403 -0.34 -2.00 24.57
CA GLU A 403 -1.73 -1.65 24.86
C GLU A 403 -2.27 -0.62 23.87
N SER A 404 -3.30 -1.01 23.14
CA SER A 404 -4.11 -0.10 22.36
C SER A 404 -5.06 0.65 23.30
N ARG A 405 -5.33 1.93 23.04
CA ARG A 405 -6.27 2.73 23.85
C ARG A 405 -7.69 2.15 23.93
N PHE A 406 -8.02 1.18 23.07
CA PHE A 406 -9.27 0.43 23.09
C PHE A 406 -9.35 -0.53 24.30
N ASP A 407 -8.23 -1.00 24.84
CA ASP A 407 -8.19 -1.75 26.11
C ASP A 407 -8.46 -0.85 27.33
N ARG A 408 -8.17 0.47 27.21
CA ARG A 408 -8.33 1.45 28.28
C ARG A 408 -9.78 1.89 28.51
N ALA A 409 -10.66 1.74 27.53
CA ALA A 409 -12.05 2.20 27.63
C ALA A 409 -12.92 1.30 28.52
N ALA A 410 -12.50 0.06 28.79
CA ALA A 410 -13.24 -0.88 29.65
C ALA A 410 -12.92 -0.75 31.15
N LYS A 411 -11.89 0.05 31.53
CA LYS A 411 -11.48 0.21 32.93
C LYS A 411 -11.02 1.65 33.22
N VAL A 412 -11.86 2.36 33.96
CA VAL A 412 -11.61 3.59 34.75
C VAL A 412 -12.13 4.93 34.17
N GLU A 413 -12.90 5.59 35.05
CA GLU A 413 -13.45 6.95 35.11
C GLU A 413 -12.59 8.10 34.54
N PRO A 414 -13.21 9.24 34.15
CA PRO A 414 -12.62 10.24 33.28
C PRO A 414 -11.64 11.18 34.01
N PHE A 415 -10.64 11.65 33.26
CA PHE A 415 -9.58 12.60 33.63
C PHE A 415 -8.32 12.04 34.31
N SER A 416 -7.40 11.51 33.49
CA SER A 416 -5.96 11.71 33.70
C SER A 416 -5.20 11.68 32.37
N SER A 417 -4.63 12.83 32.00
CA SER A 417 -3.81 13.02 30.80
C SER A 417 -2.32 12.90 31.16
N THR A 418 -1.60 11.96 30.55
CA THR A 418 -0.17 11.73 30.78
C THR A 418 0.64 12.34 29.63
N TYR A 419 1.10 13.58 29.78
CA TYR A 419 2.11 14.19 28.90
C TYR A 419 3.22 14.78 29.78
N SER A 420 4.30 14.02 29.98
CA SER A 420 5.46 14.43 30.79
C SER A 420 6.61 14.84 29.88
N THR A 421 6.82 16.14 29.69
CA THR A 421 8.06 16.66 29.09
C THR A 421 8.95 17.26 30.17
N PRO A 422 10.29 17.20 30.03
CA PRO A 422 11.24 17.73 31.02
C PRO A 422 11.09 19.23 31.32
N GLY A 423 10.47 19.99 30.42
CA GLY A 423 10.10 21.40 30.65
C GLY A 423 8.90 21.59 31.58
N TRP A 424 7.94 20.66 31.54
CA TRP A 424 6.73 20.69 32.37
C TRP A 424 7.01 20.27 33.82
N GLN A 425 7.93 19.31 34.02
CA GLN A 425 8.42 18.94 35.35
C GLN A 425 9.19 20.08 36.05
N ARG A 426 9.95 20.88 35.28
CA ARG A 426 10.61 22.09 35.82
C ARG A 426 9.61 23.16 36.24
N ALA A 427 8.50 23.33 35.51
CA ALA A 427 7.43 24.26 35.87
C ALA A 427 6.57 23.79 37.06
N GLN A 428 6.42 22.47 37.25
CA GLN A 428 5.73 21.88 38.41
C GLN A 428 6.58 21.97 39.69
N ASN A 429 7.89 21.72 39.59
CA ASN A 429 8.82 21.86 40.71
C ASN A 429 9.03 23.32 41.14
N ALA A 430 8.97 24.28 40.20
CA ALA A 430 8.97 25.71 40.51
C ALA A 430 7.66 26.20 41.15
N ARG A 431 6.55 25.46 40.99
CA ARG A 431 5.26 25.74 41.64
C ARG A 431 5.09 25.04 42.99
N ALA A 432 5.85 23.98 43.26
CA ALA A 432 5.83 23.27 44.54
C ALA A 432 6.79 23.88 45.59
N ALA A 433 7.77 24.67 45.18
CA ALA A 433 8.71 25.36 46.06
C ALA A 433 8.43 26.88 46.09
N GLY A 434 7.41 27.31 46.83
CA GLY A 434 7.25 28.73 47.16
C GLY A 434 5.86 29.17 47.59
N HIS A 435 5.55 29.03 48.88
CA HIS A 435 4.66 29.96 49.59
C HIS A 435 5.25 30.26 50.98
N SER A 436 6.01 31.36 51.08
CA SER A 436 5.95 32.27 52.22
C SER A 436 6.76 33.55 51.96
N THR A 437 6.01 34.65 51.94
CA THR A 437 6.29 35.96 52.57
C THR A 437 7.44 36.86 52.11
N SER A 438 6.97 38.08 51.76
CA SER A 438 7.43 39.41 52.18
C SER A 438 8.43 40.21 51.32
N SER A 439 7.92 41.40 50.98
CA SER A 439 8.53 42.73 51.04
C SER A 439 9.46 43.23 49.93
N SER A 440 8.93 44.30 49.30
CA SER A 440 9.52 45.64 49.11
C SER A 440 10.45 45.96 47.92
N SER A 441 10.03 47.06 47.26
CA SER A 441 10.81 48.18 46.70
C SER A 441 11.67 47.91 45.44
N SER A 442 11.27 48.47 44.29
CA SER A 442 11.71 49.76 43.72
C SER A 442 12.88 49.55 42.75
N SER A 443 12.71 49.71 41.45
CA SER A 443 12.79 50.97 40.68
C SER A 443 14.05 51.00 39.82
N GLY A 444 13.86 51.12 38.49
CA GLY A 444 14.67 51.98 37.62
C GLY A 444 16.06 51.52 37.18
N GLY A 445 16.37 51.82 35.93
CA GLY A 445 17.67 52.41 35.60
C GLY A 445 18.52 51.62 34.61
N ALA A 446 18.78 52.25 33.47
CA ALA A 446 19.61 51.77 32.38
C ALA A 446 21.12 52.09 32.55
N PHE A 447 21.90 51.53 31.61
CA PHE A 447 23.25 51.92 31.15
C PHE A 447 24.49 51.45 31.92
N GLY A 448 25.47 50.91 31.18
CA GLY A 448 26.88 50.87 31.66
C GLY A 448 27.79 49.83 30.98
N ALA A 449 28.53 50.29 29.98
CA ALA A 449 29.57 49.63 29.18
C ALA A 449 30.64 48.76 29.90
N GLY A 450 30.93 47.59 29.28
CA GLY A 450 32.23 47.30 28.65
C GLY A 450 33.40 46.76 29.48
N ARG A 451 33.81 45.50 29.22
CA ARG A 451 35.21 45.14 28.86
C ARG A 451 35.37 43.66 28.47
N GLY A 452 35.92 43.45 27.27
CA GLY A 452 36.96 42.45 26.92
C GLY A 452 36.73 40.95 27.21
N GLY A 453 36.58 40.15 26.15
CA GLY A 453 36.76 38.70 26.22
C GLY A 453 36.70 38.08 24.82
N ARG A 454 37.77 37.41 24.43
CA ARG A 454 38.07 36.89 23.08
C ARG A 454 37.14 35.75 22.66
N GLY A 455 37.01 35.55 21.35
CA GLY A 455 36.27 34.47 20.74
C GLY A 455 36.68 33.10 21.26
N ALA A 456 35.69 32.30 21.66
CA ALA A 456 35.87 30.93 22.06
C ALA A 456 35.92 30.04 20.83
N VAL A 457 37.11 29.51 20.56
CA VAL A 457 37.33 28.27 19.85
C VAL A 457 36.62 27.17 20.64
N ILE A 458 35.78 26.38 19.98
CA ILE A 458 35.21 25.19 20.59
C ILE A 458 36.30 24.11 20.54
N GLU A 459 37.00 23.94 21.66
CA GLU A 459 37.81 22.74 21.89
C GLU A 459 36.87 21.55 22.12
N GLY A 460 36.81 20.67 21.13
CA GLY A 460 36.14 19.39 21.27
C GLY A 460 37.00 18.45 22.12
N THR A 461 36.53 18.14 23.34
CA THR A 461 37.01 16.99 24.10
C THR A 461 36.08 15.81 23.85
N LEU A 462 36.60 14.72 23.27
CA LEU A 462 35.88 13.46 23.17
C LEU A 462 35.63 12.89 24.57
N LEU A 463 34.40 12.98 25.06
CA LEU A 463 33.91 12.20 26.20
C LEU A 463 32.98 11.11 25.67
N ALA A 464 33.60 10.03 25.20
CA ALA A 464 32.92 8.75 25.12
C ALA A 464 32.87 8.15 26.53
N SER A 465 31.69 8.06 27.12
CA SER A 465 31.38 6.97 28.05
C SER A 465 29.87 6.71 28.04
N SER A 466 29.47 5.73 27.25
CA SER A 466 28.21 5.01 27.43
C SER A 466 28.28 4.22 28.73
N THR A 467 27.65 4.70 29.79
CA THR A 467 27.36 3.86 30.97
C THR A 467 25.93 3.34 30.87
N GLY A 468 25.77 2.31 30.04
CA GLY A 468 24.70 1.33 30.28
C GLY A 468 25.00 0.55 31.56
N ALA A 469 23.97 -0.04 32.16
CA ALA A 469 24.11 -0.90 33.34
C ALA A 469 25.22 -1.95 33.12
N PRO A 470 26.02 -2.30 34.15
CA PRO A 470 27.10 -3.27 34.02
C PRO A 470 26.52 -4.63 33.60
N SER A 471 27.13 -5.26 32.59
CA SER A 471 26.74 -6.61 32.14
C SER A 471 26.88 -7.61 33.29
N SER A 472 25.99 -8.59 33.35
CA SER A 472 26.04 -9.65 34.36
C SER A 472 27.17 -10.67 34.14
N PHE A 473 27.84 -10.60 32.98
CA PHE A 473 28.90 -11.51 32.56
C PHE A 473 30.31 -10.95 32.83
N LYS A 474 31.30 -11.86 32.89
CA LYS A 474 32.72 -11.51 33.05
C LYS A 474 33.54 -11.98 31.84
N ARG A 475 34.64 -11.28 31.55
CA ARG A 475 35.61 -11.71 30.53
C ARG A 475 36.20 -13.06 30.94
N GLY A 476 36.33 -13.97 29.97
CA GLY A 476 36.75 -15.36 30.18
C GLY A 476 35.62 -16.32 30.57
N GLU A 477 34.37 -15.85 30.73
CA GLU A 477 33.25 -16.75 30.95
C GLU A 477 32.80 -17.41 29.64
N ARG A 478 32.38 -18.68 29.76
CA ARG A 478 31.88 -19.47 28.65
C ARG A 478 30.38 -19.26 28.51
N VAL A 479 29.94 -19.02 27.28
CA VAL A 479 28.56 -18.73 26.94
C VAL A 479 28.10 -19.55 25.73
N PHE A 480 26.80 -19.79 25.64
CA PHE A 480 26.17 -20.43 24.51
C PHE A 480 25.28 -19.45 23.75
N HIS A 481 25.41 -19.41 22.42
CA HIS A 481 24.55 -18.62 21.54
C HIS A 481 23.84 -19.54 20.55
N ILE A 482 22.51 -19.42 20.42
CA ILE A 482 21.68 -20.32 19.61
C ILE A 482 22.17 -20.52 18.17
N LYS A 483 22.75 -19.48 17.56
CA LYS A 483 23.29 -19.51 16.18
C LYS A 483 24.76 -19.90 16.08
N PHE A 484 25.57 -19.62 17.09
CA PHE A 484 27.05 -19.67 16.99
C PHE A 484 27.68 -20.74 17.89
N GLY A 485 26.88 -21.37 18.76
CA GLY A 485 27.33 -22.41 19.68
C GLY A 485 28.05 -21.85 20.90
N TYR A 486 28.95 -22.65 21.47
CA TYR A 486 29.77 -22.27 22.62
C TYR A 486 30.88 -21.29 22.23
N GLY A 487 31.16 -20.35 23.13
CA GLY A 487 32.27 -19.41 22.99
C GLY A 487 32.69 -18.78 24.31
N GLU A 488 33.84 -18.11 24.31
CA GLU A 488 34.42 -17.44 25.47
C GLU A 488 34.38 -15.91 25.30
N ILE A 489 33.95 -15.18 26.32
CA ILE A 489 33.84 -13.71 26.26
C ILE A 489 35.24 -13.09 26.27
N SER A 490 35.65 -12.47 25.17
CA SER A 490 36.92 -11.74 25.03
C SER A 490 36.80 -10.25 25.37
N GLY A 491 35.61 -9.65 25.22
CA GLY A 491 35.37 -8.23 25.45
C GLY A 491 33.96 -7.92 25.92
N ILE A 492 33.82 -6.86 26.72
CA ILE A 492 32.55 -6.37 27.24
C ILE A 492 32.51 -4.87 27.06
N ASP A 493 31.46 -4.37 26.42
CA ASP A 493 31.19 -2.95 26.17
C ASP A 493 29.69 -2.67 26.38
N GLY A 494 29.34 -2.28 27.62
CA GLY A 494 27.95 -2.13 28.04
C GLY A 494 27.19 -3.46 27.94
N ASN A 495 26.11 -3.48 27.16
CA ASN A 495 25.28 -4.67 26.90
C ASN A 495 25.75 -5.50 25.68
N LYS A 496 26.91 -5.15 25.10
CA LYS A 496 27.51 -5.86 23.96
C LYS A 496 28.70 -6.68 24.42
N LEU A 497 28.69 -7.95 24.07
CA LEU A 497 29.74 -8.92 24.35
C LEU A 497 30.49 -9.23 23.04
N THR A 498 31.81 -9.15 23.09
CA THR A 498 32.67 -9.76 22.07
C THR A 498 32.98 -11.18 22.56
N VAL A 499 32.57 -12.19 21.78
CA VAL A 499 32.71 -13.61 22.12
C VAL A 499 33.49 -14.32 21.02
N GLN A 500 34.50 -15.09 21.42
CA GLN A 500 35.23 -15.99 20.55
C GLN A 500 34.51 -17.34 20.52
N PHE A 501 33.76 -17.61 19.45
CA PHE A 501 33.00 -18.85 19.30
C PHE A 501 33.86 -19.97 18.71
N ASP A 502 33.73 -21.18 19.27
CA ASP A 502 34.54 -22.35 18.92
C ASP A 502 34.45 -22.72 17.42
N LYS A 503 33.29 -22.46 16.80
CA LYS A 503 33.02 -22.78 15.37
C LYS A 503 32.81 -21.57 14.47
N ALA A 504 32.59 -20.38 15.04
CA ALA A 504 32.17 -19.18 14.28
C ALA A 504 33.15 -17.99 14.37
N GLY A 505 34.25 -18.14 15.11
CA GLY A 505 35.25 -17.09 15.32
C GLY A 505 34.75 -15.95 16.20
N GLU A 506 35.46 -14.81 16.19
CA GLU A 506 35.07 -13.66 17.01
C GLU A 506 33.79 -13.00 16.46
N LYS A 507 32.77 -12.85 17.32
CA LYS A 507 31.54 -12.15 16.99
C LYS A 507 31.11 -11.23 18.13
N ARG A 508 30.52 -10.10 17.77
CA ARG A 508 29.87 -9.17 18.69
C ARG A 508 28.39 -9.49 18.78
N VAL A 509 27.93 -9.85 19.99
CA VAL A 509 26.55 -10.25 20.28
C VAL A 509 26.03 -9.43 21.46
N LEU A 510 24.71 -9.28 21.58
CA LEU A 510 24.12 -8.63 22.75
C LEU A 510 23.95 -9.65 23.88
N GLU A 511 24.08 -9.19 25.12
CA GLU A 511 23.94 -10.01 26.34
C GLU A 511 22.62 -10.82 26.37
N SER A 512 21.52 -10.27 25.83
CA SER A 512 20.21 -10.92 25.80
C SER A 512 20.10 -12.17 24.93
N PHE A 513 21.11 -12.44 24.08
CA PHE A 513 21.11 -13.58 23.15
C PHE A 513 22.14 -14.65 23.49
N VAL A 514 22.75 -14.57 24.68
CA VAL A 514 23.70 -15.57 25.17
C VAL A 514 23.26 -16.12 26.52
N GLU A 515 23.45 -17.43 26.70
CA GLU A 515 23.18 -18.12 27.95
C GLU A 515 24.49 -18.51 28.64
N LYS A 516 24.52 -18.41 29.97
CA LYS A 516 25.68 -18.81 30.77
C LYS A 516 25.75 -20.33 30.87
N VAL A 517 26.94 -20.89 30.69
CA VAL A 517 27.21 -22.33 30.68
C VAL A 517 27.89 -22.77 31.96
#